data_AF-A0A940LGI4-F1
#
_entry.id   AF-A0A940LGI4-F1
#
_cell.length_a   1.000
_cell.length_b   1.000
_cell.length_c   1.000
_cell.angle_alpha   90.00
_cell.angle_beta   90.00
_cell.angle_gamma   90.00
#
_symmetry.space_group_name_H-M   'P 1'
#
loop_
_entity.id
_entity.type
_entity.pdbx_description
1 polymer ?
#
loop_
_entity_poly.entity_id
_entity_poly.type
_entity_poly.pdbx_seq_one_letter_code
_entity_poly.pdbx_strand_id
1 'polypeptide(L)'
;STVTYRHTVNGQSNYVNVQPGGNWAASLNNSSSDKIYIQSSPSGSYASIVIPGLSSFGNKVIHRAEIIATKLPSASDNIFTTPSRLFLDRIRNNTDSSYLFERDLTIGSDGSIGYDVFGGTLKGDTYRFNITRYVQGIVTRGERNDILRLWAPLASYEYSYAIRNYYSLPLPVNNKVAEGRVVLAGGAYPDPTIRLRLRIVYSNQ
;
A
#
# COMPACT_ATOMS: atom_id res chain seq x y z
N SER A 1 12.96 -11.92 -8.71
CA SER A 1 12.03 -12.80 -9.45
C SER A 1 11.91 -12.25 -10.86
N THR A 2 12.14 -13.08 -11.88
CA THR A 2 12.06 -12.65 -13.28
C THR A 2 10.63 -12.89 -13.78
N VAL A 3 9.93 -11.82 -14.17
CA VAL A 3 8.60 -11.91 -14.79
C VAL A 3 8.77 -11.61 -16.28
N THR A 4 8.39 -12.57 -17.13
CA THR A 4 8.41 -12.42 -18.59
C THR A 4 7.02 -12.03 -19.07
N TYR A 5 6.89 -10.89 -19.76
CA TYR A 5 5.64 -10.44 -20.37
C TYR A 5 5.49 -10.99 -21.79
N ARG A 6 4.30 -11.50 -22.13
CA ARG A 6 3.90 -11.82 -23.51
C ARG A 6 3.22 -10.60 -24.14
N HIS A 7 3.57 -10.34 -25.40
CA HIS A 7 3.20 -9.14 -26.15
C HIS A 7 2.28 -9.49 -27.32
N THR A 8 1.26 -8.66 -27.55
CA THR A 8 0.48 -8.64 -28.80
C THR A 8 0.90 -7.40 -29.58
N VAL A 9 1.69 -7.64 -30.63
CA VAL A 9 2.06 -6.77 -31.78
C VAL A 9 1.58 -5.31 -31.73
N ASN A 10 2.44 -4.46 -31.16
CA ASN A 10 2.69 -3.01 -31.37
C ASN A 10 2.85 -2.26 -30.03
N GLY A 11 3.94 -2.49 -29.31
CA GLY A 11 4.15 -1.85 -28.01
C GLY A 11 5.60 -1.93 -27.59
N GLN A 12 6.16 -0.78 -27.20
CA GLN A 12 7.50 -0.69 -26.62
C GLN A 12 7.54 -1.53 -25.33
N SER A 13 8.60 -2.33 -25.15
CA SER A 13 8.84 -3.11 -23.94
C SER A 13 9.86 -2.41 -23.06
N ASN A 14 9.45 -1.95 -21.88
CA ASN A 14 10.35 -1.38 -20.88
C ASN A 14 10.83 -2.48 -19.94
N TYR A 15 12.10 -2.88 -20.06
CA TYR A 15 12.75 -3.79 -19.13
C TYR A 15 13.40 -3.00 -17.99
N VAL A 16 12.96 -3.27 -16.76
CA VAL A 16 13.54 -2.69 -15.54
C VAL A 16 14.05 -3.82 -14.67
N ASN A 17 15.37 -3.90 -14.47
CA ASN A 17 15.98 -4.84 -13.54
C ASN A 17 16.24 -4.15 -12.21
N VAL A 18 15.86 -4.80 -11.11
CA VAL A 18 16.05 -4.29 -9.76
C VAL A 18 16.75 -5.35 -8.92
N GLN A 19 17.91 -5.00 -8.38
CA GLN A 19 18.69 -5.88 -7.52
C GLN A 19 18.82 -5.27 -6.11
N PRO A 20 18.38 -5.97 -5.05
CA PRO A 20 18.65 -5.56 -3.67
C PRO A 20 20.15 -5.46 -3.37
N GLY A 21 20.55 -4.38 -2.72
CA GLY A 21 21.93 -4.14 -2.29
C GLY A 21 21.99 -3.32 -1.00
N GLY A 22 23.11 -3.43 -0.27
CA GLY A 22 23.36 -2.68 0.97
C GLY A 22 22.24 -2.82 2.00
N ASN A 23 21.84 -1.70 2.60
CA ASN A 23 20.80 -1.65 3.65
C ASN A 23 19.44 -2.18 3.17
N TRP A 24 19.13 -2.09 1.87
CA TRP A 24 17.90 -2.68 1.35
C TRP A 24 17.92 -4.21 1.43
N ALA A 25 19.04 -4.85 1.06
CA ALA A 25 19.18 -6.29 1.18
C ALA A 25 19.04 -6.76 2.65
N ALA A 26 19.61 -6.01 3.60
CA ALA A 26 19.51 -6.32 5.04
C ALA A 26 18.09 -6.20 5.62
N SER A 27 17.24 -5.38 5.00
CA SER A 27 15.83 -5.20 5.40
C SER A 27 14.87 -6.23 4.78
N LEU A 28 15.33 -6.98 3.77
CA LEU A 28 14.48 -7.90 3.02
C LEU A 28 14.05 -9.06 3.93
N ASN A 29 12.73 -9.33 3.98
CA ASN A 29 12.12 -10.34 4.86
C ASN A 29 12.41 -10.14 6.37
N ASN A 30 12.77 -8.91 6.78
CA ASN A 30 13.01 -8.59 8.19
C ASN A 30 11.79 -7.87 8.80
N SER A 31 11.01 -8.60 9.60
CA SER A 31 9.82 -8.09 10.28
C SER A 31 10.14 -7.06 11.38
N SER A 32 11.40 -6.94 11.80
CA SER A 32 11.89 -6.01 12.82
C SER A 32 12.77 -4.91 12.23
N SER A 33 12.67 -4.66 10.91
CA SER A 33 13.47 -3.62 10.25
C SER A 33 13.10 -2.22 10.74
N ASP A 34 14.12 -1.40 10.98
CA ASP A 34 13.97 0.04 11.25
C ASP A 34 13.57 0.81 9.99
N LYS A 35 13.85 0.26 8.80
CA LYS A 35 13.58 0.90 7.50
C LYS A 35 12.84 -0.04 6.56
N ILE A 36 11.99 0.54 5.73
CA ILE A 36 11.25 -0.17 4.68
C ILE A 36 11.62 0.47 3.34
N TYR A 37 12.00 -0.34 2.37
CA TYR A 37 12.44 0.12 1.06
C TYR A 37 11.40 -0.30 0.02
N ILE A 38 10.74 0.69 -0.58
CA ILE A 38 9.77 0.49 -1.64
C ILE A 38 10.33 1.05 -2.94
N GLN A 39 10.40 0.19 -3.94
CA GLN A 39 10.72 0.55 -5.31
C GLN A 39 9.47 0.44 -6.17
N SER A 40 9.24 1.42 -7.04
CA SER A 40 8.05 1.43 -7.90
C SER A 40 8.07 0.33 -8.96
N SER A 41 6.90 -0.23 -9.26
CA SER A 41 6.69 -1.30 -10.25
C SER A 41 7.04 -0.85 -11.69
N PRO A 42 7.42 -1.77 -12.60
CA PRO A 42 6.91 -3.14 -12.76
C PRO A 42 7.68 -4.23 -11.99
N SER A 43 8.94 -4.00 -11.63
CA SER A 43 9.80 -4.93 -10.86
C SER A 43 10.10 -4.39 -9.45
N GLY A 44 9.08 -3.79 -8.84
CA GLY A 44 9.17 -3.11 -7.56
C GLY A 44 9.23 -4.02 -6.34
N SER A 45 9.48 -3.43 -5.18
CA SER A 45 9.34 -4.09 -3.88
C SER A 45 8.04 -3.67 -3.19
N TYR A 46 7.60 -4.47 -2.24
CA TYR A 46 6.47 -4.15 -1.37
C TYR A 46 6.81 -4.45 0.09
N ALA A 47 6.03 -3.86 0.98
CA ALA A 47 6.04 -4.20 2.40
C ALA A 47 4.74 -4.92 2.77
N SER A 48 4.86 -5.98 3.56
CA SER A 48 3.71 -6.63 4.18
C SER A 48 3.46 -6.02 5.55
N ILE A 49 2.24 -5.56 5.78
CA ILE A 49 1.80 -4.98 7.06
C ILE A 49 0.84 -5.96 7.71
N VAL A 50 1.20 -6.37 8.92
CA VAL A 50 0.35 -7.16 9.83
C VAL A 50 -0.03 -6.25 10.99
N ILE A 51 -1.31 -6.19 11.34
CA ILE A 51 -1.80 -5.37 12.45
C ILE A 51 -2.11 -6.30 13.63
N PRO A 52 -1.19 -6.50 14.58
CA PRO A 52 -1.39 -7.41 15.69
C PRO A 52 -2.50 -6.92 16.63
N GLY A 53 -3.21 -7.86 17.26
CA GLY A 53 -4.23 -7.56 18.28
C GLY A 53 -5.53 -6.94 17.76
N LEU A 54 -5.63 -6.64 16.46
CA LEU A 54 -6.84 -6.03 15.89
C LEU A 54 -8.03 -7.00 15.89
N SER A 55 -7.80 -8.29 15.67
CA SER A 55 -8.86 -9.32 15.75
C SER A 55 -9.43 -9.51 17.15
N SER A 56 -8.66 -9.19 18.18
CA SER A 56 -9.06 -9.22 19.60
C SER A 56 -9.47 -7.84 20.12
N PHE A 57 -9.47 -6.82 19.26
CA PHE A 57 -9.90 -5.49 19.64
C PHE A 57 -11.42 -5.53 19.83
N GLY A 58 -11.89 -5.31 21.06
CA GLY A 58 -13.31 -5.44 21.38
C GLY A 58 -14.19 -4.47 20.59
N ASN A 59 -15.50 -4.69 20.63
CA ASN A 59 -16.48 -3.87 19.91
C ASN A 59 -16.29 -2.37 20.22
N LYS A 60 -16.05 -1.58 19.16
CA LYS A 60 -15.93 -0.11 19.18
C LYS A 60 -16.61 0.50 17.97
N VAL A 61 -17.01 1.77 18.12
CA VAL A 61 -17.34 2.63 17.00
C VAL A 61 -16.05 3.31 16.55
N ILE A 62 -15.64 3.05 15.30
CA ILE A 62 -14.40 3.60 14.74
C ILE A 62 -14.75 4.88 13.97
N HIS A 63 -14.28 6.02 14.47
CA HIS A 63 -14.47 7.31 13.79
C HIS A 63 -13.42 7.55 12.70
N ARG A 64 -12.19 7.05 12.94
CA ARG A 64 -11.08 7.15 11.98
C ARG A 64 -10.05 6.08 12.27
N ALA A 65 -9.59 5.37 11.25
CA ALA A 65 -8.40 4.55 11.32
C ALA A 65 -7.47 4.87 10.15
N GLU A 66 -6.20 5.13 10.45
CA GLU A 66 -5.19 5.51 9.46
C GLU A 66 -3.91 4.72 9.63
N ILE A 67 -3.40 4.16 8.53
CA ILE A 67 -1.99 3.79 8.45
C ILE A 67 -1.21 5.05 8.06
N ILE A 68 -0.14 5.34 8.81
CA ILE A 68 0.74 6.48 8.58
C ILE A 68 2.14 5.95 8.33
N ALA A 69 2.66 6.20 7.14
CA ALA A 69 4.03 5.87 6.76
C ALA A 69 4.83 7.15 6.52
N THR A 70 5.97 7.29 7.20
CA THR A 70 6.82 8.47 7.10
C THR A 70 8.01 8.19 6.19
N LYS A 71 8.21 9.03 5.18
CA LYS A 71 9.40 9.05 4.35
C LYS A 71 10.61 9.44 5.19
N LEU A 72 11.71 8.72 4.98
CA LEU A 72 13.04 9.10 5.44
C LEU A 72 13.82 9.71 4.28
N PRO A 73 14.63 10.74 4.52
CA PRO A 73 15.57 11.24 3.53
C PRO A 73 16.50 10.12 3.04
N SER A 74 16.70 10.03 1.72
CA SER A 74 17.68 9.12 1.13
C SER A 74 18.77 9.89 0.40
N ALA A 75 20.02 9.42 0.50
CA ALA A 75 21.16 10.01 -0.21
C ALA A 75 21.01 9.98 -1.75
N SER A 76 20.06 9.21 -2.29
CA SER A 76 19.79 9.17 -3.74
C SER A 76 18.41 9.70 -4.12
N ASP A 77 17.76 10.50 -3.25
CA ASP A 77 16.47 11.14 -3.57
C ASP A 77 16.57 12.09 -4.79
N ASN A 78 17.77 12.58 -5.10
CA ASN A 78 18.06 13.38 -6.28
C ASN A 78 18.18 12.56 -7.58
N ILE A 79 18.35 11.25 -7.48
CA ILE A 79 18.50 10.32 -8.62
C ILE A 79 17.21 9.51 -8.82
N PHE A 80 16.67 9.00 -7.73
CA PHE A 80 15.42 8.24 -7.72
C PHE A 80 14.36 9.09 -7.03
N THR A 81 13.49 9.68 -7.85
CA THR A 81 12.40 10.50 -7.34
C THR A 81 11.49 9.70 -6.42
N THR A 82 10.94 10.37 -5.42
CA THR A 82 9.97 9.75 -4.52
C THR A 82 8.64 9.57 -5.25
N PRO A 83 8.04 8.36 -5.25
CA PRO A 83 6.72 8.15 -5.83
C PRO A 83 5.68 9.09 -5.21
N SER A 84 4.90 9.76 -6.06
CA SER A 84 3.86 10.69 -5.61
C SER A 84 2.79 9.98 -4.79
N ARG A 85 2.52 8.70 -5.11
CA ARG A 85 1.53 7.87 -4.43
C ARG A 85 2.08 6.49 -4.08
N LEU A 86 1.70 6.04 -2.90
CA LEU A 86 1.77 4.64 -2.50
C LEU A 86 0.37 4.05 -2.51
N PHE A 87 0.27 2.75 -2.73
CA PHE A 87 -0.98 2.00 -2.77
C PHE A 87 -1.00 0.94 -1.68
N LEU A 88 -2.19 0.76 -1.10
CA LEU A 88 -2.45 -0.22 -0.06
C LEU A 88 -3.57 -1.17 -0.52
N ASP A 89 -3.26 -2.46 -0.60
CA ASP A 89 -4.24 -3.52 -0.90
C ASP A 89 -4.13 -4.70 0.09
N ARG A 90 -5.00 -5.70 -0.08
CA ARG A 90 -4.97 -6.94 0.70
C ARG A 90 -4.36 -8.07 -0.12
N ILE A 91 -3.49 -8.87 0.51
CA ILE A 91 -2.97 -10.11 -0.07
C ILE A 91 -3.75 -11.30 0.52
N ARG A 92 -4.25 -12.17 -0.35
CA ARG A 92 -4.78 -13.48 0.01
C ARG A 92 -3.79 -14.57 -0.43
N ASN A 93 -3.56 -15.57 0.44
CA ASN A 93 -2.64 -16.70 0.23
C ASN A 93 -2.49 -17.15 -1.23
N ASN A 94 -1.35 -16.81 -1.85
CA ASN A 94 -0.84 -17.27 -3.15
C ASN A 94 -1.72 -17.02 -4.40
N THR A 95 -2.80 -16.26 -4.30
CA THR A 95 -3.52 -15.73 -5.45
C THR A 95 -3.70 -14.24 -5.27
N ASP A 96 -2.97 -13.46 -6.08
CA ASP A 96 -3.09 -11.99 -6.19
C ASP A 96 -4.49 -11.65 -6.71
N SER A 97 -5.46 -11.65 -5.81
CA SER A 97 -6.78 -11.10 -6.01
C SER A 97 -6.86 -9.95 -5.03
N SER A 98 -6.27 -8.82 -5.39
CA SER A 98 -6.31 -7.65 -4.52
C SER A 98 -7.76 -7.18 -4.43
N TYR A 99 -8.31 -7.36 -3.23
CA TYR A 99 -9.65 -6.92 -2.86
C TYR A 99 -9.51 -5.55 -2.24
N LEU A 100 -10.17 -4.56 -2.84
CA LEU A 100 -10.36 -3.30 -2.17
C LEU A 100 -11.15 -3.54 -0.89
N PHE A 101 -10.87 -2.75 0.14
CA PHE A 101 -11.72 -2.66 1.31
C PHE A 101 -13.15 -2.42 0.80
N GLU A 102 -14.04 -3.38 1.07
CA GLU A 102 -15.11 -3.85 0.16
C GLU A 102 -16.12 -2.80 -0.32
N ARG A 103 -16.05 -1.55 0.12
CA ARG A 103 -17.02 -0.50 -0.21
C ARG A 103 -16.40 0.90 -0.37
N ASP A 104 -15.09 0.97 -0.58
CA ASP A 104 -14.34 2.22 -0.53
C ASP A 104 -13.98 2.81 -1.91
N LEU A 105 -14.15 2.05 -2.99
CA LEU A 105 -13.94 2.58 -4.34
C LEU A 105 -15.16 3.36 -4.80
N THR A 106 -15.09 4.67 -4.66
CA THR A 106 -16.04 5.60 -5.27
C THR A 106 -15.50 6.02 -6.63
N ILE A 107 -16.36 5.89 -7.65
CA ILE A 107 -16.11 6.42 -8.99
C ILE A 107 -17.03 7.62 -9.14
N GLY A 108 -16.44 8.79 -9.34
CA GLY A 108 -17.18 10.02 -9.64
C GLY A 108 -17.99 9.87 -10.91
N SER A 109 -19.03 10.69 -11.07
CA SER A 109 -19.85 10.68 -12.29
C SER A 109 -19.06 11.04 -13.56
N ASP A 110 -17.88 11.62 -13.41
CA ASP A 110 -16.90 11.93 -14.44
C ASP A 110 -15.87 10.80 -14.68
N GLY A 111 -16.01 9.66 -13.99
CA GLY A 111 -15.07 8.54 -14.05
C GLY A 111 -13.81 8.73 -13.18
N SER A 112 -13.74 9.80 -12.38
CA SER A 112 -12.63 10.01 -11.44
C SER A 112 -12.65 8.96 -10.33
N ILE A 113 -11.47 8.46 -9.95
CA ILE A 113 -11.31 7.50 -8.85
C ILE A 113 -10.92 8.25 -7.58
N GLY A 114 -11.69 8.05 -6.51
CA GLY A 114 -11.35 8.55 -5.17
C GLY A 114 -10.16 7.79 -4.58
N TYR A 115 -8.95 8.33 -4.72
CA TYR A 115 -7.73 7.73 -4.17
C TYR A 115 -7.59 7.90 -2.65
N ASP A 116 -8.45 8.69 -2.00
CA ASP A 116 -8.37 9.04 -0.59
C ASP A 116 -8.52 7.84 0.37
N VAL A 117 -9.04 6.71 -0.11
CA VAL A 117 -9.26 5.51 0.69
C VAL A 117 -8.22 4.40 0.48
N PHE A 118 -7.40 4.48 -0.58
CA PHE A 118 -6.41 3.43 -0.93
C PHE A 118 -5.03 3.95 -1.29
N GLY A 119 -4.96 5.20 -1.73
CA GLY A 119 -3.75 5.89 -2.14
C GLY A 119 -3.26 6.82 -1.05
N GLY A 120 -2.11 6.51 -0.49
CA GLY A 120 -1.34 7.49 0.25
C GLY A 120 -0.75 8.45 -0.75
N THR A 121 -1.29 9.66 -0.85
CA THR A 121 -0.60 10.76 -1.57
C THR A 121 0.44 11.36 -0.63
N LEU A 122 1.67 11.55 -1.10
CA LEU A 122 2.71 12.18 -0.30
C LEU A 122 2.29 13.61 0.07
N LYS A 123 2.23 13.90 1.38
CA LYS A 123 1.99 15.25 1.92
C LYS A 123 3.03 15.53 3.00
N GLY A 124 3.88 16.53 2.75
CA GLY A 124 5.13 16.69 3.50
C GLY A 124 5.96 15.41 3.35
N ASP A 125 6.31 14.80 4.48
CA ASP A 125 7.05 13.53 4.52
C ASP A 125 6.15 12.32 4.83
N THR A 126 4.83 12.42 4.66
CA THR A 126 3.92 11.34 5.08
C THR A 126 2.98 10.86 3.98
N TYR A 127 2.78 9.55 3.96
CA TYR A 127 1.68 8.89 3.30
C TYR A 127 0.65 8.47 4.35
N ARG A 128 -0.62 8.77 4.09
CA ARG A 128 -1.74 8.42 4.98
C ARG A 128 -2.79 7.65 4.21
N PHE A 129 -3.22 6.53 4.78
CA PHE A 129 -4.20 5.63 4.19
C PHE A 129 -5.39 5.51 5.13
N ASN A 130 -6.59 5.85 4.67
CA ASN A 130 -7.79 5.69 5.46
C ASN A 130 -8.26 4.23 5.39
N ILE A 131 -8.20 3.52 6.52
CA ILE A 131 -8.66 2.12 6.65
C ILE A 131 -9.80 1.99 7.65
N THR A 132 -10.57 3.06 7.86
CA THR A 132 -11.65 3.13 8.86
C THR A 132 -12.65 1.99 8.68
N ARG A 133 -13.13 1.74 7.46
CA ARG A 133 -14.10 0.67 7.20
C ARG A 133 -13.56 -0.72 7.45
N TYR A 134 -12.29 -0.94 7.11
CA TYR A 134 -11.59 -2.20 7.36
C TYR A 134 -11.52 -2.52 8.84
N VAL A 135 -11.00 -1.57 9.63
CA VAL A 135 -10.91 -1.70 11.07
C VAL A 135 -12.32 -1.86 11.66
N GLN A 136 -13.29 -1.05 11.22
CA GLN A 136 -14.67 -1.16 11.67
C GLN A 136 -15.28 -2.55 11.41
N GLY A 137 -15.04 -3.14 10.23
CA GLY A 137 -15.53 -4.46 9.89
C GLY A 137 -14.95 -5.58 10.74
N ILE A 138 -13.65 -5.51 11.04
CA ILE A 138 -12.99 -6.48 11.93
C ILE A 138 -13.60 -6.40 13.33
N VAL A 139 -13.69 -5.18 13.88
CA VAL A 139 -14.01 -5.00 15.31
C VAL A 139 -15.49 -5.11 15.64
N THR A 140 -16.41 -5.02 14.66
CA THR A 140 -17.86 -5.24 14.93
C THR A 140 -18.47 -6.43 14.23
N ARG A 141 -17.91 -6.89 13.10
CA ARG A 141 -18.44 -8.05 12.35
C ARG A 141 -17.53 -9.27 12.40
N GLY A 142 -16.38 -9.18 13.07
CA GLY A 142 -15.41 -10.27 13.11
C GLY A 142 -14.81 -10.58 11.73
N GLU A 143 -14.75 -9.59 10.85
CA GLU A 143 -14.08 -9.75 9.55
C GLU A 143 -12.60 -10.09 9.72
N ARG A 144 -12.02 -10.62 8.64
CA ARG A 144 -10.62 -11.07 8.66
C ARG A 144 -9.64 -9.90 8.74
N ASN A 145 -8.68 -10.04 9.64
CA ASN A 145 -7.48 -9.21 9.70
C ASN A 145 -6.41 -9.73 8.72
N ASP A 146 -6.66 -9.54 7.42
CA ASP A 146 -5.75 -9.96 6.35
C ASP A 146 -4.43 -9.16 6.32
N ILE A 147 -3.40 -9.70 5.67
CA ILE A 147 -2.12 -9.01 5.43
C ILE A 147 -2.35 -7.90 4.40
N LEU A 148 -1.84 -6.69 4.71
CA LEU A 148 -1.91 -5.56 3.78
C LEU A 148 -0.59 -5.42 3.02
N ARG A 149 -0.65 -5.15 1.71
CA ARG A 149 0.50 -4.84 0.87
C ARG A 149 0.63 -3.34 0.69
N LEU A 150 1.77 -2.78 1.06
CA LEU A 150 2.14 -1.41 0.77
C LEU A 150 3.18 -1.38 -0.36
N TRP A 151 2.87 -0.69 -1.46
CA TRP A 151 3.71 -0.68 -2.66
C TRP A 151 3.49 0.54 -3.54
N ALA A 152 4.26 0.69 -4.62
CA ALA A 152 4.23 1.85 -5.52
C ALA A 152 4.02 1.44 -7.00
N PRO A 153 2.84 0.94 -7.39
CA PRO A 153 2.61 0.54 -8.78
C PRO A 153 2.43 1.74 -9.72
N LEU A 154 2.62 1.51 -11.03
CA LEU A 154 2.07 2.41 -12.06
C LEU A 154 0.54 2.36 -12.00
N ALA A 155 -0.02 1.15 -12.05
CA ALA A 155 -1.43 0.89 -11.89
C ALA A 155 -1.64 -0.43 -11.13
N SER A 156 -2.74 -0.54 -10.38
CA SER A 156 -3.18 -1.79 -9.76
C SER A 156 -4.45 -2.30 -10.41
N TYR A 157 -4.63 -3.62 -10.41
CA TYR A 157 -5.82 -4.29 -10.94
C TYR A 157 -6.65 -4.81 -9.78
N GLU A 158 -7.73 -4.12 -9.46
CA GLU A 158 -8.41 -4.29 -8.19
C GLU A 158 -9.85 -4.76 -8.37
N TYR A 159 -10.31 -5.65 -7.49
CA TYR A 159 -11.69 -6.09 -7.44
C TYR A 159 -12.51 -5.22 -6.47
N SER A 160 -13.70 -4.79 -6.91
CA SER A 160 -14.65 -4.02 -6.10
C SER A 160 -16.01 -4.71 -6.02
N TYR A 161 -16.51 -4.89 -4.79
CA TYR A 161 -17.87 -5.38 -4.52
C TYR A 161 -18.95 -4.34 -4.87
N ALA A 162 -18.60 -3.06 -5.03
CA ALA A 162 -19.55 -2.02 -5.41
C ALA A 162 -20.04 -2.16 -6.87
N ILE A 163 -19.29 -2.92 -7.68
CA ILE A 163 -19.62 -3.16 -9.08
C ILE A 163 -20.32 -4.51 -9.14
N ARG A 164 -21.59 -4.52 -9.58
CA ARG A 164 -22.54 -5.66 -9.55
C ARG A 164 -22.03 -6.98 -10.16
N ASN A 165 -20.89 -6.97 -10.85
CA ASN A 165 -20.32 -8.10 -11.59
C ASN A 165 -18.85 -8.43 -11.23
N TYR A 166 -18.31 -7.92 -10.12
CA TYR A 166 -16.93 -8.23 -9.68
C TYR A 166 -15.86 -8.10 -10.79
N TYR A 167 -15.84 -6.96 -11.48
CA TYR A 167 -14.81 -6.71 -12.49
C TYR A 167 -13.52 -6.23 -11.83
N SER A 168 -12.38 -6.66 -12.39
CA SER A 168 -11.09 -6.05 -12.10
C SER A 168 -11.01 -4.70 -12.82
N LEU A 169 -10.71 -3.64 -12.09
CA LEU A 169 -10.50 -2.30 -12.64
C LEU A 169 -9.02 -1.91 -12.61
N PRO A 170 -8.47 -1.38 -13.71
CA PRO A 170 -7.17 -0.73 -13.68
C PRO A 170 -7.28 0.61 -12.93
N LEU A 171 -6.59 0.73 -11.80
CA LEU A 171 -6.48 1.95 -11.02
C LEU A 171 -5.09 2.57 -11.26
N PRO A 172 -4.97 3.68 -12.01
CA PRO A 172 -3.69 4.35 -12.19
C PRO A 172 -3.23 5.00 -10.88
N VAL A 173 -2.16 4.48 -10.29
CA VAL A 173 -1.63 4.96 -9.00
C VAL A 173 -0.58 6.04 -9.22
N ASN A 174 0.41 5.77 -10.06
CA ASN A 174 1.51 6.69 -10.38
C ASN A 174 1.54 6.96 -11.90
N ASN A 175 2.16 8.06 -12.31
CA ASN A 175 2.11 8.52 -13.71
C ASN A 175 3.31 8.03 -14.53
N LYS A 176 4.36 7.51 -13.88
CA LYS A 176 5.57 7.02 -14.54
C LYS A 176 5.88 5.58 -14.16
N VAL A 177 6.28 4.80 -15.16
CA VAL A 177 6.90 3.49 -14.93
C VAL A 177 8.24 3.73 -14.23
N ALA A 178 8.51 2.98 -13.15
CA ALA A 178 9.72 3.16 -12.36
C ALA A 178 9.89 4.62 -11.82
N GLU A 179 8.80 5.26 -11.37
CA GLU A 179 8.78 6.63 -10.80
C GLU A 179 9.77 6.86 -9.63
N GLY A 180 10.36 5.79 -9.11
CA GLY A 180 11.61 5.81 -8.37
C GLY A 180 11.54 4.93 -7.13
N ARG A 181 11.86 5.48 -5.96
CA ARG A 181 11.89 4.71 -4.71
C ARG A 181 11.58 5.59 -3.51
N VAL A 182 11.21 4.96 -2.41
CA VAL A 182 11.08 5.61 -1.11
C VAL A 182 11.63 4.71 -0.01
N VAL A 183 12.32 5.34 0.94
CA VAL A 183 12.68 4.71 2.22
C VAL A 183 11.71 5.23 3.26
N LEU A 184 11.05 4.33 3.99
CA LEU A 184 10.10 4.65 5.03
C LEU A 184 10.66 4.24 6.39
N ALA A 185 10.24 4.94 7.44
CA ALA A 185 10.46 4.51 8.81
C ALA A 185 9.64 3.23 9.10
N GLY A 186 10.33 2.14 9.42
CA GLY A 186 9.74 0.85 9.78
C GLY A 186 9.18 0.83 11.20
N GLY A 187 8.64 -0.32 11.60
CA GLY A 187 8.04 -0.52 12.93
C GLY A 187 9.05 -0.44 14.08
N ALA A 188 10.33 -0.72 13.82
CA ALA A 188 11.40 -0.67 14.80
C ALA A 188 12.25 0.63 14.73
N TYR A 189 11.83 1.64 13.95
CA TYR A 189 12.61 2.87 13.79
C TYR A 189 12.88 3.56 15.15
N PRO A 190 14.08 4.09 15.44
CA PRO A 190 14.41 4.60 16.78
C PRO A 190 13.43 5.66 17.30
N ASP A 191 13.05 6.64 16.47
CA ASP A 191 12.06 7.65 16.82
C ASP A 191 10.63 7.10 16.68
N PRO A 192 9.89 6.92 17.80
CA PRO A 192 8.54 6.36 17.76
C PRO A 192 7.50 7.26 17.09
N THR A 193 7.77 8.56 16.98
CA THR A 193 6.81 9.54 16.42
C THR A 193 6.69 9.45 14.91
N ILE A 194 7.67 8.83 14.23
CA ILE A 194 7.69 8.68 12.78
C ILE A 194 7.60 7.22 12.30
N ARG A 195 7.63 6.24 13.21
CA ARG A 195 7.39 4.81 12.89
C ARG A 195 6.13 4.63 12.05
N LEU A 196 6.18 3.64 11.15
CA LEU A 196 4.99 3.06 10.54
C LEU A 196 4.02 2.65 11.64
N ARG A 197 2.80 3.20 11.60
CA ARG A 197 1.82 2.98 12.66
C ARG A 197 0.39 3.01 12.17
N LEU A 198 -0.47 2.31 12.90
CA LEU A 198 -1.90 2.47 12.85
C LEU A 198 -2.34 3.48 13.92
N ARG A 199 -3.06 4.52 13.52
CA ARG A 199 -3.76 5.45 14.41
C ARG A 199 -5.25 5.17 14.35
N ILE A 200 -5.88 4.89 15.49
CA ILE A 200 -7.33 4.68 15.59
C ILE A 200 -7.93 5.73 16.52
N VAL A 201 -9.02 6.35 16.09
CA VAL A 201 -9.89 7.22 16.88
C VAL A 201 -11.24 6.51 16.99
N TYR A 202 -11.66 6.22 18.21
CA TYR A 202 -12.82 5.38 18.48
C TYR A 202 -13.54 5.78 19.77
N SER A 203 -14.79 5.34 19.91
CA SER A 203 -15.54 5.38 21.16
C SER A 203 -15.91 3.96 21.60
N ASN A 204 -16.17 3.79 22.89
CA ASN A 204 -16.87 2.61 23.36
C ASN A 204 -18.28 2.58 22.76
N GLN A 205 -18.76 1.38 22.43
CA GLN A 205 -20.19 1.16 22.28
C GLN A 205 -20.86 1.15 23.65
#